data_AF-A0AAW3K6K9-F1
#
_entry.id   AF-A0AAW3K6K9-F1
#
_cell.length_a   1.000
_cell.length_b   1.000
_cell.length_c   1.000
_cell.angle_alpha   90.00
_cell.angle_beta   90.00
_cell.angle_gamma   90.00
#
_symmetry.space_group_name_H-M   'P 1'
#
loop_
_entity.id
_entity.type
_entity.pdbx_description
1 polymer ?
#
loop_
_entity_poly.entity_id
_entity_poly.type
_entity_poly.pdbx_seq_one_letter_code
_entity_poly.pdbx_strand_id
1 'polypeptide(L)'
;MNTTIIPYQTRATLLQLEPSTDLNWEQVLCDVFDEANIEIREEIERQILRPKEIQWNKGNNSFEFKITNSLENLKYTFENERMRSIATKLSNSINWLKNITDSIQIADYLENALYQIDLISVDDHLNLQREKLLIRRVFLQDVAKLIRTLNIEAPAGIRNLTSDQIKCFIIEVFIKQQLLGYWFKPLLTKSSELMKRPFFKYFILREQRIRKFEIVKTSEFIYLIAPIENFEQNPYSIRRFLFEENIEYKNQVYVTGLVLDTDQMSESEYRDSTDLLIQKMVTIQHQVHRDVIEIVQEFEEFTENKLLPFLMEPLGMVGKNSDTVAQNHIKTIEQLLTANILMPLRNAVKSDLSHIEEFEYLFMSVHRIFSEILSHYRDFKEQPALFFNSHVQLFEYRLLAYLKLLEKRKDEIFIPMSPREWQVMHERSQQPIRKLQEIIAEQVKDYRALDSYVKQLKNEQNEVEGSLLKKMIKGGKVEKDIVQANHAAMLIKKQTYLEVLTVPKGLAKYSVFIEFESLTSMSELERHYAFPSGDNGIIRFPYLMKLPENLADFDLEEFNALINDD
;
A
#
# COMPACT_ATOMS: atom_id res chain seq x y z
N MET A 1 -23.44 -9.24 24.08
CA MET A 1 -22.64 -10.41 23.65
C MET A 1 -21.19 -10.00 23.74
N ASN A 2 -20.36 -10.70 24.51
CA ASN A 2 -18.92 -10.45 24.51
C ASN A 2 -18.40 -10.85 23.13
N THR A 3 -18.01 -9.87 22.31
CA THR A 3 -17.26 -10.13 21.09
C THR A 3 -15.90 -10.70 21.48
N THR A 4 -15.67 -11.98 21.19
CA THR A 4 -14.35 -12.61 21.32
C THR A 4 -13.43 -11.97 20.27
N ILE A 5 -12.34 -11.32 20.72
CA ILE A 5 -11.43 -10.53 19.87
C ILE A 5 -10.14 -11.33 19.68
N ILE A 6 -9.72 -11.52 18.42
CA ILE A 6 -8.40 -12.09 18.09
C ILE A 6 -7.32 -11.13 18.61
N PRO A 7 -6.38 -11.57 19.46
CA PRO A 7 -5.30 -10.72 19.95
C PRO A 7 -4.51 -10.07 18.81
N TYR A 8 -4.07 -8.82 19.03
CA TYR A 8 -3.37 -8.05 18.00
C TYR A 8 -2.15 -8.78 17.42
N GLN A 9 -1.29 -9.32 18.28
CA GLN A 9 -0.07 -10.02 17.82
C GLN A 9 -0.40 -11.24 16.97
N THR A 10 -1.40 -12.04 17.39
CA THR A 10 -1.90 -13.16 16.59
C THR A 10 -2.40 -12.69 15.23
N ARG A 11 -3.21 -11.63 15.18
CA ARG A 11 -3.71 -11.06 13.93
C ARG A 11 -2.57 -10.58 13.02
N ALA A 12 -1.63 -9.81 13.56
CA ALA A 12 -0.50 -9.29 12.81
C ALA A 12 0.35 -10.42 12.21
N THR A 13 0.63 -11.48 12.98
CA THR A 13 1.33 -12.67 12.49
C THR A 13 0.57 -13.37 11.38
N LEU A 14 -0.74 -13.62 11.56
CA LEU A 14 -1.55 -14.34 10.58
C LEU A 14 -1.83 -13.53 9.31
N LEU A 15 -1.88 -12.20 9.38
CA LEU A 15 -2.02 -11.35 8.20
C LEU A 15 -0.75 -11.34 7.34
N GLN A 16 0.44 -11.45 7.96
CA GLN A 16 1.71 -11.66 7.25
C GLN A 16 1.87 -13.09 6.69
N LEU A 17 1.08 -14.07 7.16
CA LEU A 17 1.22 -15.46 6.75
C LEU A 17 0.78 -15.65 5.29
N GLU A 18 1.66 -16.14 4.44
CA GLU A 18 1.43 -16.40 3.02
C GLU A 18 1.85 -17.85 2.71
N PRO A 19 0.91 -18.82 2.67
CA PRO A 19 1.24 -20.24 2.45
C PRO A 19 2.03 -20.53 1.17
N SER A 20 1.89 -19.69 0.14
CA SER A 20 2.66 -19.82 -1.10
C SER A 20 4.15 -19.53 -0.92
N THR A 21 4.53 -18.74 0.09
CA THR A 21 5.93 -18.34 0.34
C THR A 21 6.49 -18.94 1.62
N ASP A 22 5.73 -18.98 2.71
CA ASP A 22 6.21 -19.38 4.02
C ASP A 22 6.34 -20.91 4.11
N LEU A 23 7.52 -21.43 4.42
CA LEU A 23 7.75 -22.89 4.50
C LEU A 23 7.02 -23.52 5.69
N ASN A 24 6.99 -22.83 6.84
CA ASN A 24 6.46 -23.36 8.10
C ASN A 24 5.02 -22.92 8.39
N TRP A 25 4.26 -22.50 7.38
CA TRP A 25 2.96 -21.86 7.58
C TRP A 25 1.95 -22.71 8.38
N GLU A 26 1.94 -24.03 8.15
CA GLU A 26 1.09 -24.98 8.88
C GLU A 26 1.47 -25.01 10.37
N GLN A 27 2.78 -25.05 10.67
CA GLN A 27 3.26 -25.07 12.05
C GLN A 27 2.88 -23.79 12.78
N VAL A 28 3.02 -22.62 12.14
CA VAL A 28 2.59 -21.34 12.72
C VAL A 28 1.10 -21.35 13.06
N LEU A 29 0.26 -21.94 12.19
CA LEU A 29 -1.17 -22.08 12.48
C LEU A 29 -1.45 -23.05 13.61
N CYS A 30 -0.75 -24.19 13.66
CA CYS A 30 -0.85 -25.14 14.77
C CYS A 30 -0.50 -24.48 16.10
N ASP A 31 0.64 -23.79 16.19
CA ASP A 31 1.10 -23.10 17.40
C ASP A 31 0.06 -22.07 17.88
N VAL A 32 -0.47 -21.26 16.95
CA VAL A 32 -1.51 -20.28 17.27
C VAL A 32 -2.80 -20.96 17.74
N PHE A 33 -3.21 -22.06 17.10
CA PHE A 33 -4.44 -22.75 17.45
C PHE A 33 -4.29 -23.45 18.80
N ASP A 34 -3.14 -24.04 19.11
CA ASP A 34 -2.87 -24.72 20.37
C ASP A 34 -3.00 -23.78 21.58
N GLU A 35 -2.57 -22.52 21.43
CA GLU A 35 -2.72 -21.48 22.46
C GLU A 35 -4.12 -20.85 22.50
N ALA A 36 -4.88 -20.89 21.40
CA ALA A 36 -6.18 -20.26 21.27
C ALA A 36 -7.34 -21.15 21.75
N ASN A 37 -8.38 -20.53 22.32
CA ASN A 37 -9.64 -21.22 22.63
C ASN A 37 -10.49 -21.43 21.35
N ILE A 38 -11.53 -22.27 21.44
CA ILE A 38 -12.35 -22.64 20.27
C ILE A 38 -13.02 -21.43 19.60
N GLU A 39 -13.48 -20.46 20.38
CA GLU A 39 -14.14 -19.25 19.87
C GLU A 39 -13.16 -18.39 19.05
N ILE A 40 -11.92 -18.21 19.53
CA ILE A 40 -10.87 -17.50 18.81
C ILE A 40 -10.48 -18.25 17.54
N ARG A 41 -10.39 -19.59 17.58
CA ARG A 41 -10.08 -20.42 16.40
C ARG A 41 -11.11 -20.26 15.29
N GLU A 42 -12.41 -20.31 15.63
CA GLU A 42 -13.49 -20.09 14.66
C GLU A 42 -13.46 -18.68 14.08
N GLU A 43 -13.07 -17.71 14.88
CA GLU A 43 -12.96 -16.33 14.46
C GLU A 43 -11.74 -16.11 13.53
N ILE A 44 -10.61 -16.75 13.81
CA ILE A 44 -9.43 -16.81 12.93
C ILE A 44 -9.79 -17.47 11.59
N GLU A 45 -10.50 -18.61 11.63
CA GLU A 45 -10.95 -19.32 10.42
C GLU A 45 -11.77 -18.38 9.52
N ARG A 46 -12.77 -17.72 10.09
CA ARG A 46 -13.71 -16.86 9.37
C ARG A 46 -13.03 -15.61 8.80
N GLN A 47 -12.25 -14.90 9.62
CA GLN A 47 -11.71 -13.58 9.26
C GLN A 47 -10.42 -13.64 8.45
N ILE A 48 -9.55 -14.62 8.71
CA ILE A 48 -8.18 -14.58 8.19
C ILE A 48 -7.91 -15.76 7.26
N LEU A 49 -8.25 -16.98 7.66
CA LEU A 49 -7.91 -18.19 6.89
C LEU A 49 -8.72 -18.31 5.61
N ARG A 50 -10.05 -18.16 5.68
CA ARG A 50 -10.92 -18.27 4.49
C ARG A 50 -10.58 -17.26 3.38
N PRO A 51 -10.37 -15.97 3.66
CA PRO A 51 -9.93 -15.02 2.62
C PRO A 51 -8.57 -15.35 1.99
N LYS A 52 -7.72 -16.10 2.69
CA LYS A 52 -6.43 -16.61 2.20
C LYS A 52 -6.54 -18.02 1.58
N GLU A 53 -7.75 -18.54 1.39
CA GLU A 53 -8.03 -19.89 0.86
C GLU A 53 -7.42 -21.04 1.69
N ILE A 54 -7.22 -20.80 2.99
CA ILE A 54 -6.75 -21.81 3.95
C ILE A 54 -7.97 -22.46 4.61
N GLN A 55 -8.08 -23.78 4.52
CA GLN A 55 -9.14 -24.57 5.14
C GLN A 55 -8.63 -25.19 6.44
N TRP A 56 -9.41 -25.07 7.51
CA TRP A 56 -9.12 -25.71 8.79
C TRP A 56 -9.98 -26.97 8.98
N ASN A 57 -9.34 -28.09 9.22
CA ASN A 57 -10.00 -29.34 9.56
C ASN A 57 -10.12 -29.49 11.09
N LYS A 58 -11.34 -29.26 11.61
CA LYS A 58 -11.64 -29.32 13.04
C LYS A 58 -11.41 -30.71 13.66
N GLY A 59 -11.47 -31.79 12.87
CA GLY A 59 -11.42 -33.16 13.40
C GLY A 59 -10.02 -33.58 13.86
N ASN A 60 -8.98 -33.09 13.20
CA ASN A 60 -7.58 -33.44 13.47
C ASN A 60 -6.67 -32.20 13.67
N ASN A 61 -7.26 -31.00 13.70
CA ASN A 61 -6.55 -29.72 13.77
C ASN A 61 -5.50 -29.53 12.67
N SER A 62 -5.75 -30.05 11.46
CA SER A 62 -4.87 -29.84 10.30
C SER A 62 -5.36 -28.68 9.43
N PHE A 63 -4.45 -28.11 8.65
CA PHE A 63 -4.74 -27.04 7.71
C PHE A 63 -4.47 -27.50 6.28
N GLU A 64 -5.27 -27.05 5.33
CA GLU A 64 -5.10 -27.34 3.91
C GLU A 64 -5.13 -26.05 3.11
N PHE A 65 -4.10 -25.83 2.30
CA PHE A 65 -4.04 -24.73 1.34
C PHE A 65 -3.88 -25.31 -0.06
N LYS A 66 -4.83 -25.03 -0.95
CA LYS A 66 -4.77 -25.44 -2.35
C LYS A 66 -4.50 -24.22 -3.20
N ILE A 67 -3.34 -24.21 -3.86
CA ILE A 67 -3.09 -23.27 -4.97
C ILE A 67 -4.07 -23.67 -6.09
N THR A 68 -5.18 -22.95 -6.19
CA THR A 68 -6.24 -23.24 -7.15
C THR A 68 -5.88 -22.78 -8.57
N ASN A 69 -4.99 -21.79 -8.70
CA ASN A 69 -4.68 -21.13 -9.96
C ASN A 69 -3.17 -21.10 -10.24
N SER A 70 -2.74 -21.73 -11.33
CA SER A 70 -1.45 -21.46 -11.99
C SER A 70 -1.68 -20.57 -13.19
N LEU A 71 -0.66 -19.86 -13.67
CA LEU A 71 -0.77 -19.06 -14.90
C LEU A 71 -1.17 -19.92 -16.12
N GLU A 72 -0.80 -21.19 -16.10
CA GLU A 72 -1.16 -22.16 -17.13
C GLU A 72 -2.68 -22.35 -17.24
N ASN A 73 -3.40 -22.33 -16.11
CA ASN A 73 -4.85 -22.46 -16.06
C ASN A 73 -5.55 -21.11 -16.16
N LEU A 74 -5.01 -20.10 -15.47
CA LEU A 74 -5.58 -18.76 -15.37
C LEU A 74 -5.72 -18.07 -16.73
N LYS A 75 -4.81 -18.32 -17.67
CA LYS A 75 -4.90 -17.71 -19.01
C LYS A 75 -6.24 -17.98 -19.71
N TYR A 76 -6.92 -19.07 -19.40
CA TYR A 76 -8.22 -19.42 -19.99
C TYR A 76 -9.41 -18.68 -19.36
N THR A 77 -9.24 -18.04 -18.20
CA THR A 77 -10.31 -17.28 -17.54
C THR A 77 -10.39 -15.83 -18.00
N PHE A 78 -9.34 -15.30 -18.64
CA PHE A 78 -9.33 -13.92 -19.13
C PHE A 78 -10.12 -13.77 -20.41
N GLU A 79 -11.07 -12.84 -20.41
CA GLU A 79 -11.84 -12.45 -21.59
C GLU A 79 -10.98 -11.61 -22.55
N ASN A 80 -10.10 -10.76 -22.00
CA ASN A 80 -9.23 -9.89 -22.78
C ASN A 80 -8.08 -10.65 -23.47
N GLU A 81 -7.99 -10.58 -24.80
CA GLU A 81 -6.96 -11.28 -25.59
C GLU A 81 -5.53 -10.87 -25.25
N ARG A 82 -5.30 -9.58 -24.92
CA ARG A 82 -3.98 -9.07 -24.56
C ARG A 82 -3.54 -9.67 -23.22
N MET A 83 -4.42 -9.70 -22.22
CA MET A 83 -4.12 -10.30 -20.92
C MET A 83 -3.86 -11.80 -21.03
N ARG A 84 -4.67 -12.51 -21.83
CA ARG A 84 -4.44 -13.93 -22.16
C ARG A 84 -3.08 -14.17 -22.81
N SER A 85 -2.69 -13.33 -23.77
CA SER A 85 -1.40 -13.41 -24.45
C SER A 85 -0.22 -13.19 -23.49
N ILE A 86 -0.34 -12.19 -22.60
CA ILE A 86 0.67 -11.90 -21.57
C ILE A 86 0.80 -13.08 -20.60
N ALA A 87 -0.31 -13.57 -20.04
CA ALA A 87 -0.30 -14.72 -19.13
C ALA A 87 0.34 -15.97 -19.79
N THR A 88 0.07 -16.19 -21.08
CA THR A 88 0.69 -17.28 -21.86
C THR A 88 2.21 -17.10 -21.99
N LYS A 89 2.68 -15.89 -22.31
CA LYS A 89 4.13 -15.60 -22.41
C LYS A 89 4.85 -15.78 -21.09
N LEU A 90 4.26 -15.31 -19.98
CA LEU A 90 4.81 -15.48 -18.64
C LEU A 90 4.83 -16.95 -18.22
N SER A 91 3.75 -17.69 -18.45
CA SER A 91 3.70 -19.14 -18.19
C SER A 91 4.80 -19.89 -18.96
N ASN A 92 5.02 -19.55 -20.23
CA ASN A 92 6.09 -20.14 -21.03
C ASN A 92 7.48 -19.74 -20.52
N SER A 93 7.67 -18.50 -20.05
CA SER A 93 8.97 -18.05 -19.56
C SER A 93 9.34 -18.67 -18.21
N ILE A 94 8.38 -19.02 -17.36
CA ILE A 94 8.64 -19.79 -16.12
C ILE A 94 9.29 -21.15 -16.45
N ASN A 95 8.94 -21.77 -17.58
CA ASN A 95 9.57 -23.03 -17.99
C ASN A 95 11.06 -22.88 -18.32
N TRP A 96 11.51 -21.69 -18.75
CA TRP A 96 12.93 -21.43 -18.99
C TRP A 96 13.73 -21.39 -17.68
N LEU A 97 13.13 -20.86 -16.60
CA LEU A 97 13.75 -20.77 -15.27
C LEU A 97 14.11 -22.14 -14.67
N LYS A 98 13.44 -23.23 -15.10
CA LYS A 98 13.68 -24.61 -14.63
C LYS A 98 15.11 -25.10 -14.82
N ASN A 99 15.83 -24.55 -15.80
CA ASN A 99 17.15 -25.03 -16.20
C ASN A 99 18.29 -24.09 -15.75
N ILE A 100 18.00 -23.07 -14.95
CA ILE A 100 18.97 -22.07 -14.52
C ILE A 100 19.44 -22.41 -13.11
N THR A 101 20.75 -22.48 -12.94
CA THR A 101 21.39 -22.68 -11.63
C THR A 101 22.00 -21.39 -11.09
N ASP A 102 22.40 -20.48 -11.96
CA ASP A 102 23.02 -19.20 -11.60
C ASP A 102 22.01 -18.26 -10.90
N SER A 103 22.29 -17.94 -9.63
CA SER A 103 21.46 -17.07 -8.79
C SER A 103 21.31 -15.65 -9.34
N ILE A 104 22.30 -15.10 -10.05
CA ILE A 104 22.24 -13.76 -10.64
C ILE A 104 21.29 -13.75 -11.83
N GLN A 105 21.33 -14.77 -12.69
CA GLN A 105 20.42 -14.88 -13.83
C GLN A 105 18.96 -15.07 -13.37
N ILE A 106 18.75 -15.82 -12.28
CA ILE A 106 17.43 -15.95 -11.64
C ILE A 106 16.93 -14.58 -11.15
N ALA A 107 17.80 -13.80 -10.51
CA ALA A 107 17.48 -12.46 -10.01
C ALA A 107 17.10 -11.50 -11.16
N ASP A 108 17.92 -11.46 -12.23
CA ASP A 108 17.68 -10.63 -13.42
C ASP A 108 16.35 -10.96 -14.07
N TYR A 109 16.05 -12.26 -14.25
CA TYR A 109 14.80 -12.71 -14.82
C TYR A 109 13.59 -12.27 -13.98
N LEU A 110 13.63 -12.51 -12.67
CA LEU A 110 12.52 -12.22 -11.77
C LEU A 110 12.21 -10.73 -11.70
N GLU A 111 13.24 -9.91 -11.47
CA GLU A 111 13.07 -8.47 -11.34
C GLU A 111 12.62 -7.85 -12.69
N ASN A 112 13.17 -8.31 -13.82
CA ASN A 112 12.73 -7.85 -15.13
C ASN A 112 11.30 -8.31 -15.45
N ALA A 113 10.92 -9.55 -15.15
CA ALA A 113 9.56 -10.05 -15.39
C ALA A 113 8.52 -9.21 -14.65
N LEU A 114 8.78 -8.85 -13.39
CA LEU A 114 7.90 -7.97 -12.62
C LEU A 114 7.84 -6.56 -13.20
N TYR A 115 8.97 -5.99 -13.59
CA TYR A 115 9.00 -4.70 -14.29
C TYR A 115 8.16 -4.72 -15.57
N GLN A 116 8.26 -5.78 -16.39
CA GLN A 116 7.44 -5.93 -17.59
C GLN A 116 5.95 -6.06 -17.27
N ILE A 117 5.58 -6.74 -16.19
CA ILE A 117 4.19 -6.81 -15.72
C ILE A 117 3.71 -5.41 -15.34
N ASP A 118 4.51 -4.62 -14.63
CA ASP A 118 4.15 -3.26 -14.22
C ASP A 118 3.95 -2.31 -15.40
N LEU A 119 4.66 -2.53 -16.52
CA LEU A 119 4.48 -1.79 -17.77
C LEU A 119 3.24 -2.17 -18.60
N ILE A 120 2.48 -3.20 -18.21
CA ILE A 120 1.23 -3.55 -18.92
C ILE A 120 0.27 -2.37 -18.83
N SER A 121 -0.01 -1.74 -19.99
CA SER A 121 -1.04 -0.69 -20.08
C SER A 121 -2.43 -1.28 -19.96
N VAL A 122 -3.21 -0.69 -19.08
CA VAL A 122 -4.60 -1.03 -18.76
C VAL A 122 -5.56 0.12 -19.03
N ASP A 123 -5.04 1.24 -19.58
CA ASP A 123 -5.80 2.39 -20.10
C ASP A 123 -6.92 2.87 -19.16
N ASP A 124 -6.66 2.90 -17.85
CA ASP A 124 -7.60 3.26 -16.77
C ASP A 124 -8.87 2.39 -16.62
N HIS A 125 -8.85 1.16 -17.14
CA HIS A 125 -9.93 0.18 -16.95
C HIS A 125 -9.72 -0.64 -15.67
N LEU A 126 -10.65 -0.52 -14.71
CA LEU A 126 -10.58 -1.22 -13.42
C LEU A 126 -10.50 -2.75 -13.58
N ASN A 127 -11.28 -3.32 -14.50
CA ASN A 127 -11.27 -4.76 -14.75
C ASN A 127 -9.90 -5.24 -15.27
N LEU A 128 -9.29 -4.52 -16.22
CA LEU A 128 -7.96 -4.88 -16.73
C LEU A 128 -6.87 -4.69 -15.66
N GLN A 129 -6.99 -3.69 -14.79
CA GLN A 129 -6.10 -3.52 -13.66
C GLN A 129 -6.19 -4.71 -12.68
N ARG A 130 -7.39 -5.23 -12.41
CA ARG A 130 -7.55 -6.47 -11.62
C ARG A 130 -6.92 -7.68 -12.28
N GLU A 131 -7.16 -7.88 -13.58
CA GLU A 131 -6.56 -8.98 -14.32
C GLU A 131 -5.02 -8.90 -14.26
N LYS A 132 -4.45 -7.70 -14.41
CA LYS A 132 -3.00 -7.44 -14.25
C LYS A 132 -2.50 -7.81 -12.86
N LEU A 133 -3.17 -7.37 -11.79
CA LEU A 133 -2.80 -7.71 -10.40
C LEU A 133 -2.90 -9.22 -10.13
N LEU A 134 -3.90 -9.89 -10.71
CA LEU A 134 -4.08 -11.34 -10.61
C LEU A 134 -2.96 -12.09 -11.34
N ILE A 135 -2.59 -11.66 -12.55
CA ILE A 135 -1.43 -12.20 -13.29
C ILE A 135 -0.16 -12.04 -12.45
N ARG A 136 0.09 -10.86 -11.86
CA ARG A 136 1.25 -10.61 -11.00
C ARG A 136 1.30 -11.57 -9.81
N ARG A 137 0.19 -11.70 -9.09
CA ARG A 137 0.08 -12.57 -7.91
C ARG A 137 0.36 -14.04 -8.26
N VAL A 138 -0.33 -14.57 -9.27
CA VAL A 138 -0.21 -15.98 -9.65
C VAL A 138 1.17 -16.28 -10.25
N PHE A 139 1.75 -15.36 -11.02
CA PHE A 139 3.14 -15.45 -11.48
C PHE A 139 4.11 -15.65 -10.31
N LEU A 140 4.03 -14.77 -9.30
CA LEU A 140 4.89 -14.82 -8.12
C LEU A 140 4.74 -16.14 -7.34
N GLN A 141 3.51 -16.64 -7.20
CA GLN A 141 3.22 -17.91 -6.52
C GLN A 141 3.78 -19.12 -7.29
N ASP A 142 3.61 -19.16 -8.62
CA ASP A 142 4.17 -20.21 -9.48
C ASP A 142 5.70 -20.21 -9.43
N VAL A 143 6.34 -19.03 -9.46
CA VAL A 143 7.79 -18.95 -9.37
C VAL A 143 8.29 -19.33 -7.98
N ALA A 144 7.64 -18.89 -6.89
CA ALA A 144 8.01 -19.30 -5.54
C ALA A 144 8.04 -20.83 -5.41
N LYS A 145 7.01 -21.51 -5.94
CA LYS A 145 6.95 -22.97 -5.97
C LYS A 145 8.10 -23.59 -6.77
N LEU A 146 8.46 -23.00 -7.90
CA LEU A 146 9.58 -23.49 -8.73
C LEU A 146 10.93 -23.30 -8.03
N ILE A 147 11.24 -22.10 -7.51
CA ILE A 147 12.52 -21.76 -6.86
C ILE A 147 12.87 -22.73 -5.74
N ARG A 148 11.89 -23.19 -4.95
CA ARG A 148 12.10 -24.20 -3.89
C ARG A 148 12.80 -25.46 -4.41
N THR A 149 12.48 -25.86 -5.64
CA THR A 149 12.97 -27.09 -6.27
C THR A 149 14.26 -26.91 -7.08
N LEU A 150 14.66 -25.68 -7.40
CA LEU A 150 15.86 -25.43 -8.20
C LEU A 150 17.13 -25.76 -7.44
N ASN A 151 18.19 -26.12 -8.15
CA ASN A 151 19.52 -26.15 -7.58
C ASN A 151 20.21 -24.81 -7.87
N ILE A 152 20.33 -23.95 -6.85
CA ILE A 152 20.86 -22.60 -7.03
C ILE A 152 22.32 -22.55 -6.58
N GLU A 153 23.20 -22.09 -7.47
CA GLU A 153 24.60 -21.82 -7.18
C GLU A 153 24.76 -20.47 -6.50
N ALA A 154 25.42 -20.47 -5.34
CA ALA A 154 25.71 -19.26 -4.60
C ALA A 154 26.86 -18.48 -5.26
N PRO A 155 26.78 -17.14 -5.32
CA PRO A 155 27.88 -16.33 -5.80
C PRO A 155 29.07 -16.44 -4.83
N ALA A 156 30.29 -16.43 -5.36
CA ALA A 156 31.48 -16.33 -4.53
C ALA A 156 31.51 -14.96 -3.82
N GLY A 157 31.82 -14.95 -2.52
CA GLY A 157 31.83 -13.73 -1.73
C GLY A 157 32.21 -13.99 -0.28
N ILE A 158 32.45 -12.92 0.48
CA ILE A 158 32.85 -13.01 1.88
C ILE A 158 31.73 -13.56 2.78
N ARG A 159 30.48 -13.49 2.33
CA ARG A 159 29.30 -13.97 3.08
C ARG A 159 29.11 -15.48 3.01
N ASN A 160 29.76 -16.17 2.06
CA ASN A 160 29.63 -17.63 1.86
C ASN A 160 28.17 -18.11 1.89
N LEU A 161 27.30 -17.45 1.13
CA LEU A 161 25.87 -17.75 1.11
C LEU A 161 25.63 -19.20 0.67
N THR A 162 24.61 -19.84 1.24
CA THR A 162 24.17 -21.18 0.81
C THR A 162 23.00 -21.11 -0.16
N SER A 163 22.75 -22.21 -0.89
CA SER A 163 21.60 -22.31 -1.80
C SER A 163 20.27 -22.06 -1.06
N ASP A 164 20.12 -22.60 0.14
CA ASP A 164 18.89 -22.48 0.93
C ASP A 164 18.68 -21.05 1.45
N GLN A 165 19.74 -20.37 1.87
CA GLN A 165 19.67 -18.96 2.26
C GLN A 165 19.26 -18.06 1.08
N ILE A 166 19.71 -18.36 -0.14
CA ILE A 166 19.32 -17.61 -1.34
C ILE A 166 17.86 -17.89 -1.71
N LYS A 167 17.44 -19.16 -1.71
CA LYS A 167 16.05 -19.55 -1.99
C LYS A 167 15.08 -18.91 -0.99
N CYS A 168 15.40 -18.99 0.30
CA CYS A 168 14.58 -18.42 1.36
C CYS A 168 14.48 -16.89 1.21
N PHE A 169 15.59 -16.20 0.87
CA PHE A 169 15.54 -14.76 0.58
C PHE A 169 14.62 -14.44 -0.60
N ILE A 170 14.77 -15.15 -1.73
CA ILE A 170 13.95 -14.92 -2.92
C ILE A 170 12.47 -15.12 -2.61
N ILE A 171 12.12 -16.16 -1.85
CA ILE A 171 10.72 -16.55 -1.61
C ILE A 171 10.08 -15.75 -0.47
N GLU A 172 10.69 -15.77 0.72
CA GLU A 172 10.09 -15.25 1.95
C GLU A 172 10.42 -13.78 2.23
N VAL A 173 11.40 -13.21 1.52
CA VAL A 173 11.70 -11.77 1.60
C VAL A 173 11.22 -11.07 0.32
N PHE A 174 11.84 -11.35 -0.83
CA PHE A 174 11.54 -10.62 -2.06
C PHE A 174 10.12 -10.90 -2.59
N ILE A 175 9.78 -12.15 -2.93
CA ILE A 175 8.46 -12.48 -3.49
C ILE A 175 7.34 -12.10 -2.51
N LYS A 176 7.52 -12.42 -1.23
CA LYS A 176 6.56 -12.03 -0.19
C LYS A 176 6.36 -10.52 -0.11
N GLN A 177 7.44 -9.73 -0.16
CA GLN A 177 7.32 -8.28 -0.22
C GLN A 177 6.63 -7.79 -1.50
N GLN A 178 6.84 -8.44 -2.64
CA GLN A 178 6.16 -8.10 -3.90
C GLN A 178 4.66 -8.43 -3.89
N LEU A 179 4.24 -9.44 -3.11
CA LEU A 179 2.84 -9.79 -2.89
C LEU A 179 2.15 -8.84 -1.91
N LEU A 180 2.86 -8.43 -0.86
CA LEU A 180 2.32 -7.63 0.23
C LEU A 180 2.52 -6.11 0.03
N GLY A 181 3.48 -5.63 -0.76
CA GLY A 181 3.73 -4.19 -0.93
C GLY A 181 4.02 -3.48 0.39
N TYR A 182 3.37 -2.33 0.64
CA TYR A 182 3.44 -1.60 1.92
C TYR A 182 2.94 -2.40 3.13
N TRP A 183 2.29 -3.54 2.91
CA TRP A 183 1.80 -4.40 3.97
C TRP A 183 2.87 -5.35 4.48
N PHE A 184 4.01 -5.49 3.79
CA PHE A 184 5.13 -6.29 4.26
C PHE A 184 5.74 -5.67 5.52
N LYS A 185 5.93 -6.47 6.58
CA LYS A 185 6.40 -5.99 7.88
C LYS A 185 7.76 -6.58 8.26
N PRO A 186 8.81 -5.75 8.32
CA PRO A 186 9.98 -6.06 9.12
C PRO A 186 9.59 -6.28 10.59
N LEU A 187 10.41 -7.03 11.32
CA LEU A 187 10.21 -7.25 12.75
C LEU A 187 10.32 -5.93 13.53
N LEU A 188 9.26 -5.63 14.28
CA LEU A 188 9.30 -4.58 15.29
C LEU A 188 10.26 -4.94 16.43
N THR A 189 11.05 -3.95 16.84
CA THR A 189 12.09 -4.11 17.86
C THR A 189 11.54 -4.36 19.26
N LYS A 190 10.34 -3.86 19.58
CA LYS A 190 9.74 -3.90 20.94
C LYS A 190 8.73 -5.02 21.18
N SER A 191 8.09 -5.56 20.15
CA SER A 191 7.01 -6.56 20.32
C SER A 191 7.43 -8.01 20.14
N SER A 192 8.64 -8.26 19.62
CA SER A 192 9.09 -9.62 19.30
C SER A 192 9.83 -10.29 20.46
N GLU A 193 9.41 -11.50 20.86
CA GLU A 193 10.11 -12.33 21.86
C GLU A 193 11.56 -12.62 21.45
N LEU A 194 11.83 -12.71 20.15
CA LEU A 194 13.18 -12.88 19.62
C LEU A 194 14.10 -11.73 20.07
N MET A 195 13.59 -10.49 20.08
CA MET A 195 14.35 -9.31 20.46
C MET A 195 14.67 -9.26 21.96
N LYS A 196 14.02 -10.10 22.78
CA LYS A 196 14.35 -10.25 24.20
C LYS A 196 15.59 -11.13 24.44
N ARG A 197 15.99 -11.95 23.47
CA ARG A 197 17.19 -12.81 23.59
C ARG A 197 18.45 -11.94 23.71
N PRO A 198 19.45 -12.32 24.52
CA PRO A 198 20.63 -11.47 24.78
C PRO A 198 21.37 -11.00 23.54
N PHE A 199 21.58 -11.89 22.56
CA PHE A 199 22.25 -11.55 21.30
C PHE A 199 21.51 -10.45 20.53
N PHE A 200 20.18 -10.55 20.41
CA PHE A 200 19.41 -9.51 19.75
C PHE A 200 19.37 -8.22 20.56
N LYS A 201 19.04 -8.33 21.85
CA LYS A 201 18.84 -7.19 22.73
C LYS A 201 20.08 -6.31 22.88
N TYR A 202 21.25 -6.94 23.07
CA TYR A 202 22.48 -6.22 23.42
C TYR A 202 23.42 -6.00 22.24
N PHE A 203 23.32 -6.82 21.19
CA PHE A 203 24.18 -6.72 20.01
C PHE A 203 23.41 -6.26 18.78
N ILE A 204 22.48 -7.05 18.23
CA ILE A 204 21.79 -6.69 16.97
C ILE A 204 21.05 -5.36 17.05
N LEU A 205 20.28 -5.10 18.12
CA LEU A 205 19.55 -3.84 18.28
C LEU A 205 20.49 -2.64 18.46
N ARG A 206 21.67 -2.85 19.04
CA ARG A 206 22.69 -1.80 19.15
C ARG A 206 23.25 -1.46 17.76
N GLU A 207 23.62 -2.48 16.99
CA GLU A 207 24.14 -2.29 15.63
C GLU A 207 23.07 -1.72 14.70
N GLN A 208 21.80 -2.09 14.88
CA GLN A 208 20.65 -1.56 14.14
C GLN A 208 20.48 -0.05 14.36
N ARG A 209 20.67 0.45 15.58
CA ARG A 209 20.59 1.91 15.86
C ARG A 209 21.65 2.70 15.10
N ILE A 210 22.83 2.10 14.89
CA ILE A 210 23.97 2.73 14.22
C ILE A 210 23.80 2.64 12.69
N ARG A 211 23.43 1.47 12.19
CA ARG A 211 23.44 1.16 10.74
C ARG A 211 22.08 1.28 10.07
N LYS A 212 21.02 1.39 10.86
CA LYS A 212 19.62 1.57 10.44
C LYS A 212 19.14 0.48 9.46
N PHE A 213 19.63 -0.75 9.60
CA PHE A 213 19.13 -1.89 8.83
C PHE A 213 17.74 -2.36 9.34
N GLU A 214 16.98 -2.98 8.46
CA GLU A 214 15.74 -3.67 8.82
C GLU A 214 16.00 -5.13 9.18
N ILE A 215 15.14 -5.72 10.01
CA ILE A 215 15.25 -7.11 10.42
C ILE A 215 14.04 -7.87 9.89
N VAL A 216 14.25 -8.84 9.02
CA VAL A 216 13.19 -9.67 8.43
C VAL A 216 13.34 -11.09 8.96
N LYS A 217 12.31 -11.61 9.63
CA LYS A 217 12.28 -13.00 10.07
C LYS A 217 11.54 -13.85 9.05
N THR A 218 12.16 -14.94 8.64
CA THR A 218 11.56 -15.98 7.79
C THR A 218 11.33 -17.25 8.60
N SER A 219 10.92 -18.32 7.91
CA SER A 219 10.71 -19.64 8.50
C SER A 219 11.98 -20.25 9.09
N GLU A 220 13.13 -19.98 8.46
CA GLU A 220 14.41 -20.64 8.76
C GLU A 220 15.52 -19.67 9.17
N PHE A 221 15.49 -18.43 8.66
CA PHE A 221 16.59 -17.47 8.82
C PHE A 221 16.08 -16.10 9.30
N ILE A 222 17.02 -15.25 9.69
CA ILE A 222 16.77 -13.83 9.91
C ILE A 222 17.68 -13.04 8.97
N TYR A 223 17.09 -12.13 8.21
CA TYR A 223 17.83 -11.26 7.30
C TYR A 223 17.95 -9.86 7.87
N LEU A 224 19.17 -9.32 7.84
CA LEU A 224 19.45 -7.91 8.12
C LEU A 224 19.58 -7.20 6.78
N ILE A 225 18.69 -6.24 6.49
CA ILE A 225 18.60 -5.56 5.21
C ILE A 225 19.11 -4.13 5.38
N ALA A 226 20.23 -3.80 4.73
CA ALA A 226 20.78 -2.45 4.79
C ALA A 226 19.81 -1.43 4.17
N PRO A 227 19.79 -0.18 4.65
CA PRO A 227 18.97 0.88 4.08
C PRO A 227 19.41 1.23 2.65
N ILE A 228 18.52 1.82 1.85
CA ILE A 228 18.80 2.29 0.49
C ILE A 228 19.19 3.77 0.50
N GLU A 229 20.05 4.16 -0.45
CA GLU A 229 20.45 5.56 -0.65
C GLU A 229 19.47 6.32 -1.54
N ASN A 230 18.83 5.63 -2.49
CA ASN A 230 17.84 6.21 -3.39
C ASN A 230 16.52 5.46 -3.25
N PHE A 231 15.45 6.20 -2.99
CA PHE A 231 14.07 5.75 -2.92
C PHE A 231 13.61 4.85 -4.08
N GLU A 232 14.10 5.08 -5.31
CA GLU A 232 13.72 4.27 -6.48
C GLU A 232 14.23 2.83 -6.38
N GLN A 233 15.18 2.55 -5.49
CA GLN A 233 15.72 1.22 -5.27
C GLN A 233 14.80 0.41 -4.36
N ASN A 234 14.59 -0.86 -4.71
CA ASN A 234 13.93 -1.79 -3.79
C ASN A 234 14.96 -2.27 -2.74
N PRO A 235 14.74 -2.01 -1.42
CA PRO A 235 15.66 -2.49 -0.38
C PRO A 235 15.78 -4.03 -0.37
N TYR A 236 14.73 -4.74 -0.80
CA TYR A 236 14.65 -6.20 -0.81
C TYR A 236 15.01 -6.82 -2.16
N SER A 237 15.63 -6.07 -3.09
CA SER A 237 16.08 -6.61 -4.38
C SER A 237 16.97 -7.85 -4.21
N ILE A 238 16.73 -8.87 -5.04
CA ILE A 238 17.52 -10.10 -5.07
C ILE A 238 18.94 -9.77 -5.53
N ARG A 239 19.07 -8.98 -6.60
CA ARG A 239 20.38 -8.54 -7.09
C ARG A 239 21.16 -7.83 -6.00
N ARG A 240 20.53 -6.84 -5.37
CA ARG A 240 21.14 -6.08 -4.28
C ARG A 240 21.64 -7.02 -3.19
N PHE A 241 20.83 -7.99 -2.75
CA PHE A 241 21.22 -8.98 -1.77
C PHE A 241 22.38 -9.87 -2.23
N LEU A 242 22.42 -10.31 -3.49
CA LEU A 242 23.47 -11.21 -3.97
C LEU A 242 24.82 -10.54 -4.19
N PHE A 243 24.85 -9.26 -4.55
CA PHE A 243 26.10 -8.55 -4.85
C PHE A 243 26.83 -8.05 -3.59
N GLU A 244 28.16 -8.04 -3.69
CA GLU A 244 29.07 -7.41 -2.73
C GLU A 244 29.79 -6.24 -3.41
N GLU A 245 29.78 -5.07 -2.79
CA GLU A 245 30.39 -3.86 -3.35
C GLU A 245 31.88 -3.82 -3.01
N ASN A 246 32.73 -3.92 -4.03
CA ASN A 246 34.18 -3.89 -3.89
C ASN A 246 34.72 -2.47 -4.16
N ILE A 247 35.24 -1.81 -3.13
CA ILE A 247 35.96 -0.55 -3.29
C ILE A 247 37.44 -0.85 -3.48
N GLU A 248 37.87 -0.96 -4.74
CA GLU A 248 39.24 -1.36 -5.15
C GLU A 248 40.33 -0.57 -4.42
N TYR A 249 40.14 0.74 -4.23
CA TYR A 249 41.14 1.62 -3.61
C TYR A 249 41.38 1.35 -2.11
N LYS A 250 40.39 0.79 -1.41
CA LYS A 250 40.47 0.50 0.05
C LYS A 250 40.60 -0.98 0.37
N ASN A 251 40.54 -1.86 -0.64
CA ASN A 251 40.39 -3.31 -0.47
C ASN A 251 39.27 -3.65 0.55
N GLN A 252 38.18 -2.89 0.50
CA GLN A 252 37.04 -3.04 1.39
C GLN A 252 35.85 -3.57 0.59
N VAL A 253 35.18 -4.55 1.18
CA VAL A 253 33.97 -5.18 0.66
C VAL A 253 32.82 -4.73 1.53
N TYR A 254 31.79 -4.16 0.93
CA TYR A 254 30.54 -3.78 1.59
C TYR A 254 29.41 -4.70 1.17
N VAL A 255 28.47 -4.93 2.08
CA VAL A 255 27.33 -5.82 1.88
C VAL A 255 26.02 -5.12 2.20
N THR A 256 24.99 -5.42 1.43
CA THR A 256 23.67 -4.78 1.54
C THR A 256 22.66 -5.65 2.30
N GLY A 257 23.01 -6.91 2.55
CA GLY A 257 22.19 -7.83 3.32
C GLY A 257 23.02 -8.94 3.96
N LEU A 258 22.62 -9.34 5.16
CA LEU A 258 23.20 -10.45 5.90
C LEU A 258 22.13 -11.45 6.28
N VAL A 259 22.54 -12.71 6.39
CA VAL A 259 21.70 -13.81 6.86
C VAL A 259 22.23 -14.31 8.19
N LEU A 260 21.32 -14.46 9.14
CA LEU A 260 21.58 -15.00 10.45
C LEU A 260 20.85 -16.34 10.59
N ASP A 261 21.60 -17.39 10.89
CA ASP A 261 21.10 -18.72 11.21
C ASP A 261 20.84 -18.78 12.71
N THR A 262 19.57 -18.92 13.09
CA THR A 262 19.16 -18.91 14.51
C THR A 262 19.71 -20.08 15.31
N ASP A 263 20.03 -21.20 14.65
CA ASP A 263 20.49 -22.42 15.30
C ASP A 263 21.98 -22.35 15.64
N GLN A 264 22.75 -21.60 14.86
CA GLN A 264 24.19 -21.40 15.07
C GLN A 264 24.50 -20.23 16.02
N MET A 265 23.49 -19.43 16.40
CA MET A 265 23.69 -18.24 17.25
C MET A 265 24.25 -18.52 18.65
N SER A 266 24.25 -19.76 19.14
CA SER A 266 24.91 -20.09 20.41
C SER A 266 26.43 -20.22 20.28
N GLU A 267 26.95 -20.37 19.08
CA GLU A 267 28.37 -20.63 18.82
C GLU A 267 29.19 -19.34 18.80
N SER A 268 30.34 -19.33 19.50
CA SER A 268 31.18 -18.12 19.59
C SER A 268 31.76 -17.73 18.24
N GLU A 269 32.26 -18.70 17.47
CA GLU A 269 32.89 -18.47 16.16
C GLU A 269 31.89 -17.91 15.14
N TYR A 270 30.64 -18.40 15.18
CA TYR A 270 29.55 -17.85 14.38
C TYR A 270 29.24 -16.39 14.74
N ARG A 271 29.24 -16.04 16.03
CA ARG A 271 29.03 -14.65 16.46
C ARG A 271 30.18 -13.72 16.04
N ASP A 272 31.42 -14.17 16.17
CA ASP A 272 32.59 -13.37 15.82
C ASP A 272 32.65 -13.10 14.31
N SER A 273 32.38 -14.12 13.49
CA SER A 273 32.25 -13.97 12.04
C SER A 273 31.07 -13.07 11.65
N THR A 274 29.94 -13.19 12.34
CA THR A 274 28.77 -12.33 12.12
C THR A 274 29.08 -10.86 12.45
N ASP A 275 29.81 -10.59 13.54
CA ASP A 275 30.23 -9.22 13.89
C ASP A 275 31.10 -8.59 12.80
N LEU A 276 32.08 -9.34 12.28
CA LEU A 276 32.90 -8.89 11.16
C LEU A 276 32.08 -8.57 9.90
N LEU A 277 31.04 -9.36 9.63
CA LEU A 277 30.15 -9.12 8.49
C LEU A 277 29.23 -7.91 8.73
N ILE A 278 28.69 -7.72 9.93
CA ILE A 278 27.86 -6.56 10.28
C ILE A 278 28.67 -5.26 10.16
N GLN A 279 29.95 -5.29 10.51
CA GLN A 279 30.84 -4.14 10.33
C GLN A 279 31.03 -3.74 8.86
N LYS A 280 30.78 -4.65 7.93
CA LYS A 280 30.84 -4.42 6.48
C LYS A 280 29.48 -4.06 5.86
N MET A 281 28.40 -4.01 6.63
CA MET A 281 27.12 -3.58 6.09
C MET A 281 27.16 -2.12 5.64
N VAL A 282 26.56 -1.84 4.48
CA VAL A 282 26.34 -0.48 4.01
C VAL A 282 25.51 0.28 5.04
N THR A 283 25.93 1.51 5.33
CA THR A 283 25.25 2.43 6.24
C THR A 283 24.98 3.72 5.50
N ILE A 284 23.87 4.37 5.81
CA ILE A 284 23.67 5.75 5.38
C ILE A 284 24.64 6.66 6.17
N GLN A 285 25.71 7.12 5.52
CA GLN A 285 26.61 8.15 6.05
C GLN A 285 26.26 9.50 5.45
N HIS A 286 25.14 10.08 5.87
CA HIS A 286 24.89 11.48 5.55
C HIS A 286 25.62 12.37 6.57
N GLN A 287 26.27 13.43 6.09
CA GLN A 287 26.66 14.56 6.93
C GLN A 287 25.40 15.36 7.30
N VAL A 288 24.50 14.75 8.07
CA VAL A 288 23.27 15.41 8.53
C VAL A 288 23.59 16.18 9.79
N HIS A 289 23.11 17.42 9.88
CA HIS A 289 23.15 18.15 11.15
C HIS A 289 22.34 17.41 12.22
N ARG A 290 22.83 17.51 13.46
CA ARG A 290 22.24 16.83 14.62
C ARG A 290 20.76 17.17 14.81
N ASP A 291 20.37 18.41 14.52
CA ASP A 291 19.00 18.89 14.70
C ASP A 291 18.00 18.11 13.81
N VAL A 292 18.39 17.76 12.59
CA VAL A 292 17.56 16.95 11.68
C VAL A 292 17.45 15.50 12.16
N ILE A 293 18.54 14.97 12.70
CA ILE A 293 18.55 13.63 13.31
C ILE A 293 17.60 13.61 14.52
N GLU A 294 17.61 14.66 15.34
CA GLU A 294 16.71 14.80 16.50
C GLU A 294 15.24 14.86 16.05
N ILE A 295 14.90 15.62 15.00
CA ILE A 295 13.54 15.64 14.43
C ILE A 295 13.08 14.24 14.00
N VAL A 296 13.93 13.50 13.28
CA VAL A 296 13.61 12.14 12.85
C VAL A 296 13.44 11.20 14.05
N GLN A 297 14.29 11.31 15.07
CA GLN A 297 14.17 10.53 16.31
C GLN A 297 12.86 10.82 17.04
N GLU A 298 12.41 12.07 17.10
CA GLU A 298 11.12 12.42 17.67
C GLU A 298 9.95 11.75 16.92
N PHE A 299 10.02 11.67 15.58
CA PHE A 299 9.01 10.98 14.78
C PHE A 299 9.02 9.47 15.03
N GLU A 300 10.20 8.85 15.08
CA GLU A 300 10.38 7.42 15.42
C GLU A 300 9.81 7.14 16.82
N GLU A 301 10.19 7.93 17.82
CA GLU A 301 9.75 7.75 19.21
C GLU A 301 8.24 7.95 19.39
N PHE A 302 7.65 8.96 18.75
CA PHE A 302 6.21 9.17 18.77
C PHE A 302 5.47 7.97 18.14
N THR A 303 5.94 7.51 16.99
CA THR A 303 5.33 6.40 16.26
C THR A 303 5.34 5.13 17.09
N GLU A 304 6.51 4.74 17.59
CA GLU A 304 6.69 3.50 18.37
C GLU A 304 5.99 3.54 19.73
N ASN A 305 6.05 4.67 20.45
CA ASN A 305 5.64 4.71 21.87
C ASN A 305 4.22 5.23 22.09
N LYS A 306 3.61 5.91 21.11
CA LYS A 306 2.27 6.50 21.26
C LYS A 306 1.31 6.02 20.18
N LEU A 307 1.66 6.19 18.90
CA LEU A 307 0.73 5.92 17.81
C LEU A 307 0.46 4.43 17.61
N LEU A 308 1.51 3.60 17.49
CA LEU A 308 1.35 2.17 17.28
C LEU A 308 0.59 1.50 18.44
N PRO A 309 0.92 1.75 19.73
CA PRO A 309 0.12 1.25 20.84
C PRO A 309 -1.35 1.65 20.76
N PHE A 310 -1.65 2.90 20.37
CA PHE A 310 -3.03 3.37 20.21
C PHE A 310 -3.79 2.63 19.10
N LEU A 311 -3.13 2.29 17.98
CA LEU A 311 -3.70 1.46 16.91
C LEU A 311 -3.94 0.00 17.34
N MET A 312 -3.13 -0.50 18.27
CA MET A 312 -3.22 -1.87 18.78
C MET A 312 -4.32 -2.05 19.83
N GLU A 313 -4.85 -0.97 20.41
CA GLU A 313 -5.92 -1.04 21.40
C GLU A 313 -7.24 -1.49 20.76
N PRO A 314 -7.91 -2.51 21.33
CA PRO A 314 -9.20 -2.96 20.82
C PRO A 314 -10.25 -1.86 21.05
N LEU A 315 -11.03 -1.54 20.02
CA LEU A 315 -12.13 -0.59 20.19
C LEU A 315 -13.23 -1.23 21.04
N GLY A 316 -13.38 -0.74 22.27
CA GLY A 316 -14.48 -1.11 23.15
C GLY A 316 -15.82 -0.61 22.60
N MET A 317 -16.53 -1.44 21.83
CA MET A 317 -17.84 -1.12 21.27
C MET A 317 -18.98 -1.31 22.29
N VAL A 318 -18.84 -0.76 23.50
CA VAL A 318 -19.87 -0.89 24.55
C VAL A 318 -20.81 0.32 24.49
N GLY A 319 -22.01 0.11 23.92
CA GLY A 319 -23.16 1.00 24.11
C GLY A 319 -23.24 2.27 23.26
N LYS A 320 -22.33 2.49 22.29
CA LYS A 320 -22.40 3.57 21.30
C LYS A 320 -22.44 3.02 19.87
N ASN A 321 -22.97 3.80 18.92
CA ASN A 321 -22.93 3.46 17.50
C ASN A 321 -21.46 3.22 17.07
N SER A 322 -21.17 2.03 16.54
CA SER A 322 -19.84 1.61 16.09
C SER A 322 -19.20 2.60 15.12
N ASP A 323 -20.00 3.22 14.26
CA ASP A 323 -19.50 4.15 13.26
C ASP A 323 -19.00 5.44 13.89
N THR A 324 -19.71 5.96 14.90
CA THR A 324 -19.30 7.17 15.61
C THR A 324 -18.03 6.94 16.43
N VAL A 325 -17.85 5.73 16.99
CA VAL A 325 -16.62 5.37 17.71
C VAL A 325 -15.45 5.30 16.73
N ALA A 326 -15.62 4.62 15.59
CA ALA A 326 -14.59 4.51 14.55
C ALA A 326 -14.19 5.90 14.00
N GLN A 327 -15.16 6.76 13.67
CA GLN A 327 -14.90 8.12 13.20
C GLN A 327 -14.11 8.97 14.21
N ASN A 328 -14.47 8.92 15.50
CA ASN A 328 -13.76 9.66 16.53
C ASN A 328 -12.33 9.14 16.73
N HIS A 329 -12.14 7.82 16.61
CA HIS A 329 -10.82 7.21 16.69
C HIS A 329 -9.93 7.65 15.52
N ILE A 330 -10.44 7.60 14.28
CA ILE A 330 -9.74 8.11 13.09
C ILE A 330 -9.40 9.59 13.24
N LYS A 331 -10.34 10.41 13.70
CA LYS A 331 -10.10 11.84 13.94
C LYS A 331 -8.97 12.07 14.94
N THR A 332 -8.90 11.23 15.98
CA THR A 332 -7.82 11.29 16.98
C THR A 332 -6.48 10.91 16.35
N ILE A 333 -6.43 9.86 15.52
CA ILE A 333 -5.23 9.47 14.77
C ILE A 333 -4.75 10.61 13.88
N GLU A 334 -5.66 11.21 13.10
CA GLU A 334 -5.35 12.34 12.21
C GLU A 334 -4.79 13.53 13.00
N GLN A 335 -5.41 13.90 14.13
CA GLN A 335 -4.91 14.97 15.00
C GLN A 335 -3.51 14.68 15.56
N LEU A 336 -3.29 13.45 16.03
CA LEU A 336 -1.99 13.03 16.55
C LEU A 336 -0.90 13.08 15.48
N LEU A 337 -1.19 12.58 14.27
CA LEU A 337 -0.27 12.63 13.14
C LEU A 337 0.01 14.07 12.70
N THR A 338 -1.02 14.92 12.60
CA THR A 338 -0.83 16.33 12.24
C THR A 338 0.07 17.05 13.23
N ALA A 339 -0.17 16.87 14.54
CA ALA A 339 0.56 17.58 15.58
C ALA A 339 2.00 17.11 15.74
N ASN A 340 2.26 15.80 15.65
CA ASN A 340 3.55 15.21 16.00
C ASN A 340 4.43 14.86 14.79
N ILE A 341 3.88 14.79 13.57
CA ILE A 341 4.64 14.48 12.36
C ILE A 341 4.41 15.52 11.27
N LEU A 342 3.18 15.76 10.82
CA LEU A 342 2.94 16.56 9.59
C LEU A 342 3.34 18.04 9.73
N MET A 343 2.98 18.67 10.85
CA MET A 343 3.32 20.07 11.10
C MET A 343 4.83 20.25 11.34
N PRO A 344 5.49 19.44 12.20
CA PRO A 344 6.95 19.46 12.31
C PRO A 344 7.67 19.20 10.99
N LEU A 345 7.21 18.23 10.19
CA LEU A 345 7.77 17.92 8.87
C LEU A 345 7.75 19.14 7.95
N ARG A 346 6.60 19.82 7.86
CA ARG A 346 6.49 21.04 7.06
C ARG A 346 7.48 22.10 7.53
N ASN A 347 7.63 22.29 8.84
CA ASN A 347 8.54 23.30 9.38
C ASN A 347 9.99 22.96 9.07
N ALA A 348 10.38 21.70 9.25
CA ALA A 348 11.70 21.19 8.93
C ALA A 348 12.06 21.48 7.46
N VAL A 349 11.23 20.99 6.54
CA VAL A 349 11.44 21.16 5.09
C VAL A 349 11.45 22.63 4.68
N LYS A 350 10.60 23.47 5.28
CA LYS A 350 10.48 24.87 4.88
C LYS A 350 11.58 25.78 5.43
N SER A 351 12.15 25.45 6.59
CA SER A 351 12.92 26.44 7.37
C SER A 351 14.14 25.92 8.11
N ASP A 352 14.21 24.61 8.41
CA ASP A 352 15.26 24.08 9.29
C ASP A 352 16.36 23.36 8.51
N LEU A 353 16.07 22.89 7.29
CA LEU A 353 17.02 22.18 6.43
C LEU A 353 17.75 23.11 5.45
N SER A 354 19.04 22.83 5.22
CA SER A 354 19.89 23.65 4.34
C SER A 354 20.54 22.86 3.20
N HIS A 355 20.84 21.58 3.41
CA HIS A 355 21.57 20.75 2.43
C HIS A 355 20.72 19.63 1.87
N ILE A 356 20.93 19.28 0.60
CA ILE A 356 20.14 18.26 -0.11
C ILE A 356 20.18 16.89 0.57
N GLU A 357 21.32 16.54 1.18
CA GLU A 357 21.51 15.31 1.94
C GLU A 357 20.58 15.22 3.16
N GLU A 358 20.24 16.36 3.77
CA GLU A 358 19.32 16.42 4.91
C GLU A 358 17.87 16.24 4.46
N PHE A 359 17.51 16.83 3.32
CA PHE A 359 16.21 16.63 2.70
C PHE A 359 16.00 15.18 2.29
N GLU A 360 17.01 14.55 1.69
CA GLU A 360 16.98 13.13 1.33
C GLU A 360 16.84 12.26 2.57
N TYR A 361 17.64 12.50 3.61
CA TYR A 361 17.54 11.78 4.87
C TYR A 361 16.16 11.90 5.52
N LEU A 362 15.58 13.11 5.54
CA LEU A 362 14.25 13.35 6.09
C LEU A 362 13.17 12.64 5.26
N PHE A 363 13.23 12.74 3.93
CA PHE A 363 12.31 12.04 3.03
C PHE A 363 12.31 10.53 3.29
N MET A 364 13.49 9.91 3.26
CA MET A 364 13.65 8.47 3.46
C MET A 364 13.13 8.02 4.82
N SER A 365 13.36 8.83 5.86
CA SER A 365 12.90 8.55 7.22
C SER A 365 11.39 8.64 7.34
N VAL A 366 10.79 9.71 6.82
CA VAL A 366 9.32 9.90 6.82
C VAL A 366 8.63 8.83 5.99
N HIS A 367 9.17 8.49 4.82
CA HIS A 367 8.64 7.44 3.95
C HIS A 367 8.55 6.10 4.69
N ARG A 368 9.62 5.70 5.39
CA ARG A 368 9.64 4.49 6.21
C ARG A 368 8.62 4.54 7.34
N ILE A 369 8.55 5.65 8.07
CA ILE A 369 7.60 5.83 9.19
C ILE A 369 6.16 5.71 8.71
N PHE A 370 5.79 6.35 7.59
CA PHE A 370 4.43 6.24 7.05
C PHE A 370 4.13 4.85 6.47
N SER A 371 5.11 4.16 5.90
CA SER A 371 4.96 2.77 5.48
C SER A 371 4.67 1.85 6.67
N GLU A 372 5.38 2.05 7.79
CA GLU A 372 5.14 1.33 9.04
C GLU A 372 3.73 1.61 9.59
N ILE A 373 3.34 2.88 9.70
CA ILE A 373 2.00 3.30 10.15
C ILE A 373 0.91 2.66 9.29
N LEU A 374 1.05 2.72 7.97
CA LEU A 374 0.09 2.13 7.03
C LEU A 374 -0.03 0.62 7.29
N SER A 375 1.09 -0.09 7.41
CA SER A 375 1.11 -1.52 7.66
C SER A 375 0.36 -1.91 8.95
N HIS A 376 0.53 -1.15 10.04
CA HIS A 376 -0.13 -1.39 11.32
C HIS A 376 -1.59 -0.95 11.34
N TYR A 377 -1.94 0.12 10.62
CA TYR A 377 -3.31 0.55 10.46
C TYR A 377 -4.17 -0.54 9.79
N ARG A 378 -3.60 -1.33 8.88
CA ARG A 378 -4.33 -2.45 8.28
C ARG A 378 -4.72 -3.51 9.30
N ASP A 379 -3.84 -3.87 10.22
CA ASP A 379 -4.20 -4.83 11.29
C ASP A 379 -5.36 -4.30 12.14
N PHE A 380 -5.38 -2.99 12.38
CA PHE A 380 -6.47 -2.32 13.08
C PHE A 380 -7.78 -2.40 12.29
N LYS A 381 -7.75 -2.10 10.98
CA LYS A 381 -8.92 -2.17 10.09
C LYS A 381 -9.54 -3.56 10.00
N GLU A 382 -8.72 -4.61 10.03
CA GLU A 382 -9.18 -6.00 9.92
C GLU A 382 -9.93 -6.51 11.17
N GLN A 383 -10.17 -5.66 12.18
CA GLN A 383 -11.06 -5.98 13.30
C GLN A 383 -12.53 -6.10 12.82
N PRO A 384 -13.34 -7.06 13.32
CA PRO A 384 -14.72 -7.30 12.87
C PRO A 384 -15.63 -6.08 12.89
N ALA A 385 -15.48 -5.27 13.93
CA ALA A 385 -16.31 -4.08 14.12
C ALA A 385 -15.99 -2.97 13.10
N LEU A 386 -14.87 -3.08 12.38
CA LEU A 386 -14.35 -2.05 11.48
C LEU A 386 -14.27 -2.51 10.02
N PHE A 387 -14.33 -3.81 9.76
CA PHE A 387 -14.09 -4.40 8.44
C PHE A 387 -14.97 -3.78 7.33
N PHE A 388 -16.24 -3.50 7.62
CA PHE A 388 -17.18 -2.86 6.68
C PHE A 388 -17.38 -1.35 6.92
N ASN A 389 -16.60 -0.74 7.80
CA ASN A 389 -16.74 0.68 8.09
C ASN A 389 -16.09 1.53 6.98
N SER A 390 -16.91 2.27 6.25
CA SER A 390 -16.47 3.10 5.12
C SER A 390 -15.46 4.17 5.53
N HIS A 391 -15.60 4.78 6.71
CA HIS A 391 -14.65 5.82 7.16
C HIS A 391 -13.26 5.25 7.42
N VAL A 392 -13.17 4.06 8.02
CA VAL A 392 -11.90 3.36 8.25
C VAL A 392 -11.21 3.04 6.92
N GLN A 393 -11.98 2.59 5.93
CA GLN A 393 -11.47 2.31 4.58
C GLN A 393 -11.01 3.59 3.86
N LEU A 394 -11.81 4.66 3.88
CA LEU A 394 -11.44 5.92 3.23
C LEU A 394 -10.19 6.56 3.88
N PHE A 395 -10.00 6.39 5.19
CA PHE A 395 -8.78 6.85 5.86
C PHE A 395 -7.53 6.04 5.45
N GLU A 396 -7.65 4.73 5.23
CA GLU A 396 -6.57 3.92 4.64
C GLU A 396 -6.15 4.49 3.27
N TYR A 397 -7.13 4.84 2.43
CA TYR A 397 -6.86 5.42 1.11
C TYR A 397 -6.15 6.77 1.23
N ARG A 398 -6.55 7.61 2.19
CA ARG A 398 -5.87 8.90 2.47
C ARG A 398 -4.44 8.69 2.97
N LEU A 399 -4.20 7.71 3.85
CA LEU A 399 -2.84 7.37 4.32
C LEU A 399 -1.94 6.91 3.17
N LEU A 400 -2.41 5.95 2.36
CA LEU A 400 -1.70 5.46 1.18
C LEU A 400 -1.42 6.60 0.19
N ALA A 401 -2.44 7.41 -0.11
CA ALA A 401 -2.29 8.54 -1.02
C ALA A 401 -1.32 9.58 -0.51
N TYR A 402 -1.27 9.83 0.80
CA TYR A 402 -0.32 10.77 1.39
C TYR A 402 1.12 10.32 1.09
N LEU A 403 1.41 9.04 1.37
CA LEU A 403 2.71 8.45 1.07
C LEU A 403 3.04 8.55 -0.42
N LYS A 404 2.11 8.16 -1.31
CA LYS A 404 2.29 8.25 -2.76
C LYS A 404 2.50 9.68 -3.27
N LEU A 405 1.79 10.66 -2.70
CA LEU A 405 1.97 12.07 -3.06
C LEU A 405 3.33 12.61 -2.61
N LEU A 406 3.85 12.17 -1.47
CA LEU A 406 5.23 12.48 -1.07
C LEU A 406 6.24 11.90 -2.05
N GLU A 407 6.07 10.65 -2.49
CA GLU A 407 6.92 10.01 -3.49
C GLU A 407 6.94 10.78 -4.82
N LYS A 408 5.75 11.05 -5.38
CA LYS A 408 5.60 11.76 -6.66
C LYS A 408 6.14 13.19 -6.64
N ARG A 409 6.12 13.82 -5.46
CA ARG A 409 6.50 15.23 -5.27
C ARG A 409 7.80 15.38 -4.49
N LYS A 410 8.59 14.31 -4.36
CA LYS A 410 9.88 14.32 -3.66
C LYS A 410 10.73 15.51 -4.10
N ASP A 411 10.93 15.66 -5.41
CA ASP A 411 11.75 16.73 -6.00
C ASP A 411 11.12 18.14 -5.97
N GLU A 412 9.92 18.29 -5.39
CA GLU A 412 9.24 19.58 -5.21
C GLU A 412 9.01 19.93 -3.73
N ILE A 413 9.17 18.95 -2.85
CA ILE A 413 8.98 19.11 -1.41
C ILE A 413 10.35 19.06 -0.73
N PHE A 414 11.14 18.02 -1.00
CA PHE A 414 12.38 17.72 -0.30
C PHE A 414 13.59 18.27 -1.06
N ILE A 415 13.58 19.58 -1.29
CA ILE A 415 14.70 20.30 -1.90
C ILE A 415 14.87 21.69 -1.25
N PRO A 416 16.09 22.26 -1.26
CA PRO A 416 16.28 23.64 -0.83
C PRO A 416 15.45 24.60 -1.69
N MET A 417 14.61 25.43 -1.04
CA MET A 417 13.73 26.38 -1.73
C MET A 417 13.72 27.74 -1.04
N SER A 418 13.66 28.79 -1.85
CA SER A 418 13.30 30.12 -1.37
C SER A 418 11.80 30.20 -1.01
N PRO A 419 11.38 31.19 -0.21
CA PRO A 419 9.95 31.39 0.11
C PRO A 419 9.06 31.58 -1.13
N ARG A 420 9.61 32.13 -2.22
CA ARG A 420 8.89 32.30 -3.49
C ARG A 420 8.69 30.97 -4.21
N GLU A 421 9.72 30.12 -4.25
CA GLU A 421 9.61 28.78 -4.83
C GLU A 421 8.64 27.91 -4.04
N TRP A 422 8.67 27.98 -2.71
CA TRP A 422 7.68 27.32 -1.85
C TRP A 422 6.24 27.71 -2.24
N GLN A 423 5.98 29.00 -2.43
CA GLN A 423 4.66 29.49 -2.83
C GLN A 423 4.23 28.96 -4.21
N VAL A 424 5.16 28.90 -5.17
CA VAL A 424 4.90 28.32 -6.50
C VAL A 424 4.55 26.83 -6.40
N MET A 425 5.30 26.06 -5.60
CA MET A 425 5.00 24.62 -5.40
C MET A 425 3.68 24.42 -4.67
N HIS A 426 3.37 25.28 -3.69
CA HIS A 426 2.07 25.27 -3.03
C HIS A 426 0.93 25.54 -4.03
N GLU A 427 1.03 26.56 -4.88
CA GLU A 427 0.01 26.86 -5.90
C GLU A 427 -0.19 25.70 -6.88
N ARG A 428 0.89 25.06 -7.32
CA ARG A 428 0.81 23.85 -8.17
C ARG A 428 0.12 22.69 -7.44
N SER A 429 0.41 22.49 -6.16
CA SER A 429 -0.24 21.44 -5.36
C SER A 429 -1.75 21.59 -5.26
N GLN A 430 -2.26 22.83 -5.32
CA GLN A 430 -3.69 23.15 -5.24
C GLN A 430 -4.38 23.17 -6.61
N GLN A 431 -3.62 23.08 -7.70
CA GLN A 431 -4.14 23.18 -9.06
C GLN A 431 -5.22 22.12 -9.40
N PRO A 432 -5.09 20.83 -9.00
CA PRO A 432 -6.13 19.85 -9.30
C PRO A 432 -7.50 20.20 -8.72
N ILE A 433 -7.55 20.58 -7.44
CA ILE A 433 -8.80 20.96 -6.76
C ILE A 433 -9.41 22.21 -7.39
N ARG A 434 -8.58 23.23 -7.69
CA ARG A 434 -9.06 24.45 -8.36
C ARG A 434 -9.67 24.15 -9.73
N LYS A 435 -9.05 23.28 -10.54
CA LYS A 435 -9.61 22.87 -11.83
C LYS A 435 -10.94 22.14 -11.68
N LEU A 436 -11.07 21.27 -10.67
CA LEU A 436 -12.35 20.60 -10.40
C LEU A 436 -13.44 21.61 -10.01
N GLN A 437 -13.11 22.57 -9.14
CA GLN A 437 -14.01 23.66 -8.77
C GLN A 437 -14.43 24.51 -9.97
N GLU A 438 -13.50 24.84 -10.88
CA GLU A 438 -13.77 25.58 -12.12
C GLU A 438 -14.74 24.81 -13.04
N ILE A 439 -14.45 23.53 -13.32
CA ILE A 439 -15.31 22.65 -14.14
C ILE A 439 -16.74 22.61 -13.58
N ILE A 440 -16.88 22.45 -12.26
CA ILE A 440 -18.17 22.36 -11.61
C ILE A 440 -18.90 23.70 -11.65
N ALA A 441 -18.21 24.81 -11.36
CA ALA A 441 -18.80 26.15 -11.36
C ALA A 441 -19.37 26.53 -12.74
N GLU A 442 -18.69 26.13 -13.82
CA GLU A 442 -19.16 26.35 -15.19
C GLU A 442 -20.43 25.54 -15.53
N GLN A 443 -20.51 24.28 -15.07
CA GLN A 443 -21.54 23.33 -15.52
C GLN A 443 -22.78 23.27 -14.61
N VAL A 444 -22.63 23.47 -13.29
CA VAL A 444 -23.71 23.31 -12.30
C VAL A 444 -24.83 24.33 -12.49
N LYS A 445 -24.49 25.56 -12.88
CA LYS A 445 -25.49 26.62 -13.07
C LYS A 445 -26.50 26.26 -14.16
N ASP A 446 -26.00 25.79 -15.30
CA ASP A 446 -26.83 25.42 -16.45
C ASP A 446 -27.61 24.13 -16.15
N TYR A 447 -26.99 23.18 -15.45
CA TYR A 447 -27.67 21.98 -14.97
C TYR A 447 -28.85 22.30 -14.04
N ARG A 448 -28.66 23.16 -13.03
CA ARG A 448 -29.73 23.58 -12.10
C ARG A 448 -30.88 24.31 -12.81
N ALA A 449 -30.57 25.09 -13.83
CA ALA A 449 -31.57 25.77 -14.64
C ALA A 449 -32.43 24.74 -15.41
N LEU A 450 -31.80 23.73 -16.02
CA LEU A 450 -32.50 22.65 -16.71
C LEU A 450 -33.33 21.78 -15.75
N ASP A 451 -32.80 21.42 -14.58
CA ASP A 451 -33.54 20.63 -13.59
C ASP A 451 -34.77 21.39 -13.07
N SER A 452 -34.63 22.69 -12.81
CA SER A 452 -35.74 23.56 -12.43
C SER A 452 -36.80 23.65 -13.53
N TYR A 453 -36.37 23.77 -14.79
CA TYR A 453 -37.27 23.80 -15.95
C TYR A 453 -38.01 22.46 -16.14
N VAL A 454 -37.34 21.33 -15.96
CA VAL A 454 -37.96 19.99 -15.99
C VAL A 454 -39.00 19.84 -14.88
N LYS A 455 -38.72 20.32 -13.66
CA LYS A 455 -39.69 20.32 -12.54
C LYS A 455 -40.93 21.15 -12.87
N GLN A 456 -40.76 22.33 -13.49
CA GLN A 456 -41.88 23.16 -13.95
C GLN A 456 -42.71 22.42 -15.01
N LEU A 457 -42.08 21.85 -16.03
CA LEU A 457 -42.78 21.10 -17.09
C LEU A 457 -43.52 19.87 -16.55
N LYS A 458 -42.97 19.15 -15.56
CA LYS A 458 -43.65 18.02 -14.90
C LYS A 458 -44.89 18.47 -14.12
N ASN A 459 -44.82 19.62 -13.45
CA ASN A 459 -45.99 20.19 -12.78
C ASN A 459 -47.06 20.59 -13.80
N GLU A 460 -46.69 21.23 -14.91
CA GLU A 460 -47.61 21.53 -16.02
C GLU A 460 -48.22 20.25 -16.63
N GLN A 461 -47.44 19.18 -16.77
CA GLN A 461 -47.92 17.88 -17.23
C GLN A 461 -49.01 17.32 -16.30
N ASN A 462 -48.77 17.33 -14.98
CA ASN A 462 -49.71 16.88 -13.97
C ASN A 462 -51.00 17.73 -13.95
N GLU A 463 -50.90 19.04 -14.16
CA GLU A 463 -52.07 19.92 -14.29
C GLU A 463 -52.87 19.66 -15.59
N VAL A 464 -52.19 19.26 -16.66
CA VAL A 464 -52.80 18.92 -17.95
C VAL A 464 -53.52 17.56 -17.91
N GLU A 465 -53.11 16.63 -17.04
CA GLU A 465 -53.76 15.33 -16.87
C GLU A 465 -55.21 15.39 -16.35
N GLY A 466 -55.59 16.49 -15.68
CA GLY A 466 -56.96 16.69 -15.17
C GLY A 466 -58.01 17.09 -16.22
N SER A 467 -57.65 17.31 -17.49
CA SER A 467 -58.58 17.77 -18.54
C SER A 467 -58.30 17.15 -19.91
N LEU A 468 -59.18 16.24 -20.36
CA LEU A 468 -59.06 15.43 -21.60
C LEU A 468 -58.75 16.26 -22.87
N LEU A 469 -59.32 17.46 -23.00
CA LEU A 469 -59.10 18.38 -24.15
C LEU A 469 -57.72 19.08 -24.13
N LYS A 470 -57.13 19.32 -22.96
CA LYS A 470 -55.77 19.90 -22.84
C LYS A 470 -54.69 18.86 -23.11
N LYS A 471 -54.97 17.59 -22.78
CA LYS A 471 -54.07 16.45 -23.00
C LYS A 471 -53.73 16.23 -24.48
N MET A 472 -54.71 16.42 -25.38
CA MET A 472 -54.51 16.27 -26.84
C MET A 472 -53.69 17.39 -27.50
N ILE A 473 -53.66 18.62 -26.96
CA ILE A 473 -53.02 19.78 -27.61
C ILE A 473 -51.69 20.18 -26.95
N LYS A 474 -51.60 20.09 -25.60
CA LYS A 474 -50.40 20.49 -24.85
C LYS A 474 -49.56 19.33 -24.34
N GLY A 475 -50.16 18.15 -24.14
CA GLY A 475 -49.47 16.98 -23.57
C GLY A 475 -48.25 16.55 -24.38
N GLY A 476 -48.39 16.37 -25.69
CA GLY A 476 -47.29 15.94 -26.56
C GLY A 476 -46.16 16.98 -26.73
N LYS A 477 -46.46 18.27 -26.56
CA LYS A 477 -45.43 19.33 -26.58
C LYS A 477 -44.64 19.35 -25.27
N VAL A 478 -45.34 19.33 -24.13
CA VAL A 478 -44.71 19.28 -22.79
C VAL A 478 -43.86 18.03 -22.64
N GLU A 479 -44.34 16.87 -23.10
CA GLU A 479 -43.57 15.62 -23.09
C GLU A 479 -42.30 15.72 -23.94
N LYS A 480 -42.39 16.30 -25.14
CA LYS A 480 -41.22 16.53 -26.00
C LYS A 480 -40.22 17.49 -25.35
N ASP A 481 -40.69 18.57 -24.73
CA ASP A 481 -39.84 19.56 -24.07
C ASP A 481 -39.14 18.96 -22.84
N ILE A 482 -39.82 18.08 -22.08
CA ILE A 482 -39.22 17.30 -20.97
C ILE A 482 -38.11 16.38 -21.49
N VAL A 483 -38.36 15.64 -22.58
CA VAL A 483 -37.35 14.75 -23.18
C VAL A 483 -36.12 15.54 -23.64
N GLN A 484 -36.32 16.70 -24.27
CA GLN A 484 -35.22 17.56 -24.72
C GLN A 484 -34.41 18.13 -23.55
N ALA A 485 -35.08 18.63 -22.50
CA ALA A 485 -34.43 19.19 -21.34
C ALA A 485 -33.64 18.11 -20.55
N ASN A 486 -34.20 16.91 -20.38
CA ASN A 486 -33.49 15.79 -19.76
C ASN A 486 -32.27 15.35 -20.59
N HIS A 487 -32.39 15.32 -21.93
CA HIS A 487 -31.26 15.01 -22.81
C HIS A 487 -30.15 16.06 -22.69
N ALA A 488 -30.49 17.36 -22.67
CA ALA A 488 -29.52 18.42 -22.45
C ALA A 488 -28.83 18.31 -21.09
N ALA A 489 -29.59 18.04 -20.01
CA ALA A 489 -29.03 17.82 -18.68
C ALA A 489 -28.09 16.60 -18.64
N MET A 490 -28.43 15.52 -19.34
CA MET A 490 -27.57 14.33 -19.48
C MET A 490 -26.29 14.63 -20.26
N LEU A 491 -26.34 15.49 -21.29
CA LEU A 491 -25.14 15.93 -22.00
C LEU A 491 -24.20 16.74 -21.11
N ILE A 492 -24.73 17.66 -20.29
CA ILE A 492 -23.94 18.39 -19.29
C ILE A 492 -23.31 17.39 -18.30
N LYS A 493 -24.12 16.51 -17.71
CA LYS A 493 -23.64 15.47 -16.78
C LYS A 493 -22.52 14.62 -17.39
N LYS A 494 -22.68 14.20 -18.65
CA LYS A 494 -21.66 13.44 -19.40
C LYS A 494 -20.38 14.25 -19.61
N GLN A 495 -20.52 15.51 -20.03
CA GLN A 495 -19.38 16.38 -20.30
C GLN A 495 -18.59 16.63 -19.02
N THR A 496 -19.26 17.00 -17.93
CA THR A 496 -18.64 17.20 -16.63
C THR A 496 -17.92 15.94 -16.14
N TYR A 497 -18.56 14.77 -16.24
CA TYR A 497 -17.96 13.51 -15.83
C TYR A 497 -16.65 13.24 -16.59
N LEU A 498 -16.64 13.45 -17.91
CA LEU A 498 -15.45 13.26 -18.73
C LEU A 498 -14.35 14.28 -18.40
N GLU A 499 -14.71 15.55 -18.23
CA GLU A 499 -13.76 16.61 -17.86
C GLU A 499 -13.10 16.35 -16.50
N VAL A 500 -13.89 15.95 -15.49
CA VAL A 500 -13.40 15.56 -14.15
C VAL A 500 -12.39 14.42 -14.27
N LEU A 501 -12.66 13.40 -15.08
CA LEU A 501 -11.73 12.28 -15.31
C LEU A 501 -10.42 12.71 -15.99
N THR A 502 -10.39 13.84 -16.70
CA THR A 502 -9.15 14.34 -17.33
C THR A 502 -8.21 15.06 -16.35
N VAL A 503 -8.73 15.63 -15.26
CA VAL A 503 -7.92 16.38 -14.27
C VAL A 503 -6.78 15.54 -13.68
N PRO A 504 -7.02 14.36 -13.06
CA PRO A 504 -5.93 13.56 -12.51
C PRO A 504 -4.95 13.10 -13.59
N LYS A 505 -5.43 12.78 -14.80
CA LYS A 505 -4.57 12.37 -15.93
C LYS A 505 -3.62 13.49 -16.37
N GLY A 506 -4.14 14.72 -16.48
CA GLY A 506 -3.35 15.89 -16.87
C GLY A 506 -2.40 16.40 -15.77
N LEU A 507 -2.62 15.98 -14.52
CA LEU A 507 -1.85 16.39 -13.34
C LEU A 507 -1.41 15.17 -12.52
N ALA A 508 -0.83 14.17 -13.18
CA ALA A 508 -0.45 12.89 -12.58
C ALA A 508 0.53 13.02 -11.39
N LYS A 509 1.37 14.06 -11.37
CA LYS A 509 2.30 14.36 -10.25
C LYS A 509 1.57 14.83 -8.98
N TYR A 510 0.37 15.39 -9.12
CA TYR A 510 -0.44 15.95 -8.04
C TYR A 510 -1.73 15.16 -7.82
N SER A 511 -1.79 13.92 -8.27
CA SER A 511 -2.95 13.06 -8.08
C SER A 511 -2.51 11.62 -7.85
N VAL A 512 -3.29 10.88 -7.09
CA VAL A 512 -3.10 9.45 -6.88
C VAL A 512 -4.40 8.75 -7.24
N PHE A 513 -4.32 7.75 -8.11
CA PHE A 513 -5.46 6.88 -8.42
C PHE A 513 -5.31 5.58 -7.60
N ILE A 514 -6.08 5.47 -6.51
CA ILE A 514 -5.90 4.43 -5.49
C ILE A 514 -5.93 3.02 -6.09
N GLU A 515 -6.90 2.75 -6.99
CA GLU A 515 -7.07 1.44 -7.63
C GLU A 515 -5.88 1.02 -8.51
N PHE A 516 -5.10 1.98 -9.00
CA PHE A 516 -3.96 1.72 -9.91
C PHE A 516 -2.61 1.79 -9.19
N GLU A 517 -2.55 2.47 -8.06
CA GLU A 517 -1.34 2.69 -7.28
C GLU A 517 -1.27 1.82 -6.01
N SER A 518 -2.33 1.03 -5.74
CA SER A 518 -2.33 -0.04 -4.75
C SER A 518 -2.11 -1.41 -5.38
N LEU A 519 -1.38 -2.28 -4.66
CA LEU A 519 -1.22 -3.71 -5.01
C LEU A 519 -2.39 -4.58 -4.51
N THR A 520 -3.38 -4.01 -3.80
CA THR A 520 -4.55 -4.74 -3.29
C THR A 520 -5.79 -4.51 -4.15
N SER A 521 -6.65 -5.53 -4.22
CA SER A 521 -7.96 -5.41 -4.87
C SER A 521 -8.81 -4.37 -4.15
N MET A 522 -9.26 -3.34 -4.88
CA MET A 522 -10.11 -2.24 -4.41
C MET A 522 -11.50 -2.30 -5.09
N SER A 523 -12.40 -1.36 -4.75
CA SER A 523 -13.80 -1.30 -5.20
C SER A 523 -14.01 -1.52 -6.70
N GLU A 524 -15.07 -2.25 -7.08
CA GLU A 524 -15.44 -2.53 -8.48
C GLU A 524 -16.28 -1.44 -9.13
N LEU A 525 -16.85 -0.57 -8.32
CA LEU A 525 -17.91 0.34 -8.75
C LEU A 525 -17.49 1.80 -8.67
N GLU A 526 -16.31 2.07 -8.08
CA GLU A 526 -15.92 3.41 -7.66
C GLU A 526 -14.44 3.64 -7.93
N ARG A 527 -14.15 4.84 -8.42
CA ARG A 527 -12.81 5.39 -8.63
C ARG A 527 -12.48 6.33 -7.48
N HIS A 528 -11.30 6.17 -6.90
CA HIS A 528 -10.82 7.03 -5.83
C HIS A 528 -9.58 7.79 -6.29
N TYR A 529 -9.71 9.12 -6.36
CA TYR A 529 -8.62 10.02 -6.68
C TYR A 529 -8.27 10.85 -5.45
N ALA A 530 -6.99 10.94 -5.11
CA ALA A 530 -6.53 11.75 -4.00
C ALA A 530 -5.64 12.90 -4.48
N PHE A 531 -5.81 14.07 -3.88
CA PHE A 531 -5.11 15.30 -4.24
C PHE A 531 -4.44 15.95 -3.01
N PRO A 532 -3.27 16.61 -3.18
CA PRO A 532 -2.58 17.28 -2.08
C PRO A 532 -3.46 18.30 -1.35
N SER A 533 -3.42 18.29 -0.01
CA SER A 533 -4.17 19.24 0.83
C SER A 533 -3.27 19.91 1.88
N GLY A 534 -3.58 21.17 2.21
CA GLY A 534 -2.80 21.99 3.14
C GLY A 534 -1.55 22.65 2.53
N ASP A 535 -0.75 23.29 3.38
CA ASP A 535 0.49 23.98 2.97
C ASP A 535 1.44 23.00 2.26
N ASN A 536 1.73 23.34 1.01
CA ASN A 536 2.43 22.51 0.01
C ASN A 536 1.98 21.03 -0.04
N GLY A 537 0.76 20.70 0.39
CA GLY A 537 0.27 19.31 0.44
C GLY A 537 0.81 18.46 1.60
N ILE A 538 1.40 19.07 2.63
CA ILE A 538 2.15 18.34 3.68
C ILE A 538 1.35 18.25 4.99
N ILE A 539 0.69 19.33 5.41
CA ILE A 539 0.14 19.44 6.77
C ILE A 539 -1.24 18.80 6.98
N ARG A 540 -1.86 18.29 5.91
CA ARG A 540 -3.16 17.59 5.95
C ARG A 540 -3.08 16.33 5.11
N PHE A 541 -3.86 15.32 5.49
CA PHE A 541 -4.08 14.18 4.61
C PHE A 541 -4.79 14.61 3.32
N PRO A 542 -4.54 13.92 2.20
CA PRO A 542 -5.06 14.30 0.89
C PRO A 542 -6.58 14.41 0.89
N TYR A 543 -7.08 15.31 0.05
CA TYR A 543 -8.51 15.34 -0.29
C TYR A 543 -8.82 14.14 -1.17
N LEU A 544 -9.82 13.35 -0.77
CA LEU A 544 -10.20 12.12 -1.46
C LEU A 544 -11.49 12.36 -2.24
N MET A 545 -11.38 12.41 -3.56
CA MET A 545 -12.49 12.47 -4.49
C MET A 545 -12.95 11.05 -4.83
N LYS A 546 -14.24 10.80 -4.65
CA LYS A 546 -14.91 9.57 -5.03
C LYS A 546 -15.77 9.81 -6.27
N LEU A 547 -15.65 8.94 -7.27
CA LEU A 547 -16.41 9.01 -8.51
C LEU A 547 -16.93 7.61 -8.87
N PRO A 548 -18.22 7.43 -9.22
CA PRO A 548 -18.69 6.13 -9.68
C PRO A 548 -18.05 5.76 -11.02
N GLU A 549 -17.88 4.46 -11.28
CA GLU A 549 -17.35 3.95 -12.56
C GLU A 549 -18.32 4.24 -13.72
N ASN A 550 -19.62 4.13 -13.44
CA ASN A 550 -20.68 4.32 -14.42
C ASN A 550 -21.23 5.74 -14.36
N LEU A 551 -21.34 6.38 -15.53
CA LEU A 551 -21.97 7.70 -15.68
C LEU A 551 -23.42 7.72 -15.16
N ALA A 552 -24.14 6.60 -15.22
CA ALA A 552 -25.52 6.51 -14.74
C ALA A 552 -25.62 6.93 -13.26
N ASP A 553 -24.65 6.49 -12.46
CA ASP A 553 -24.62 6.66 -11.00
C ASP A 553 -24.00 8.01 -10.57
N PHE A 554 -23.46 8.79 -11.51
CA PHE A 554 -22.85 10.08 -11.21
C PHE A 554 -23.88 11.16 -10.87
N ASP A 555 -23.92 11.64 -9.63
CA ASP A 555 -24.76 12.78 -9.24
C ASP A 555 -23.93 14.07 -9.23
N LEU A 556 -24.32 15.04 -10.08
CA LEU A 556 -23.60 16.30 -10.23
C LEU A 556 -23.76 17.21 -9.00
N GLU A 557 -24.92 17.20 -8.33
CA GLU A 557 -25.17 18.04 -7.16
C GLU A 557 -24.44 17.49 -5.94
N GLU A 558 -24.46 16.17 -5.73
CA GLU A 558 -23.68 15.51 -4.68
C GLU A 558 -22.18 15.75 -4.89
N PHE A 559 -21.71 15.62 -6.13
CA PHE A 559 -20.31 15.91 -6.47
C PHE A 559 -19.94 17.38 -6.24
N ASN A 560 -20.84 18.33 -6.59
CA ASN A 560 -20.64 19.75 -6.32
C ASN A 560 -20.57 20.04 -4.82
N ALA A 561 -21.38 19.39 -3.99
CA ALA A 561 -21.30 19.55 -2.54
C ALA A 561 -19.94 19.05 -2.02
N LEU A 562 -19.53 17.85 -2.44
CA LEU A 562 -18.26 17.23 -2.04
C LEU A 562 -17.05 18.12 -2.32
N ILE A 563 -16.96 18.69 -3.53
CA ILE A 563 -15.79 19.49 -3.98
C ILE A 563 -15.72 20.89 -3.35
N ASN A 564 -16.84 21.39 -2.83
CA ASN A 564 -16.91 22.72 -2.21
C ASN A 564 -16.97 22.68 -0.66
N ASP A 565 -17.05 21.49 -0.05
CA ASP A 565 -17.12 21.31 1.41
C ASP A 565 -15.74 21.29 2.12
N ASP A 566 -14.62 21.41 1.37
CA ASP A 566 -13.24 21.30 1.90
C ASP A 566 -12.51 22.63 2.14
#